data_AF-A0A431HLR3-F1
#
_entry.id   AF-A0A431HLR3-F1
#
_cell.length_a   1.000
_cell.length_b   1.000
_cell.length_c   1.000
_cell.angle_alpha   90.00
_cell.angle_beta   90.00
_cell.angle_gamma   90.00
#
_symmetry.space_group_name_H-M   'P 1'
#
loop_
_entity.id
_entity.type
_entity.pdbx_description
1 polymer ?
#
loop_
_entity_poly.entity_id
_entity_poly.type
_entity_poly.pdbx_seq_one_letter_code
_entity_poly.pdbx_strand_id
1 'polypeptide(L)'
;MKHIPKIKTLNESRQEWGLSLKDSSFIIEQGLTEIYSKAIINQNSQEIANWYINEPIFRKLPIDYIEKIIKFPKSIAKKILEKWSEENFELNSYEKIISEYTQSKDLDSIIKKVIKENQKIKQDYLNGKTEAASALIGKVLKESKGEDPQNVKTLILKCLKDSV
;
A
#
# COMPACT_ATOMS: atom_id res chain seq x y z
N MET A 1 11.77 38.49 21.46
CA MET A 1 12.09 38.01 20.10
C MET A 1 11.34 36.72 19.86
N LYS A 2 10.53 36.65 18.80
CA LYS A 2 9.75 35.46 18.44
C LYS A 2 10.73 34.33 18.10
N HIS A 3 10.58 33.15 18.70
CA HIS A 3 11.32 31.95 18.33
C HIS A 3 11.06 31.65 16.86
N ILE A 4 12.03 31.94 15.99
CA ILE A 4 12.04 31.44 14.61
C ILE A 4 12.52 29.99 14.71
N PRO A 5 11.72 28.99 14.32
CA PRO A 5 12.18 27.60 14.28
C PRO A 5 13.41 27.51 13.39
N LYS A 6 14.50 26.89 13.86
CA LYS A 6 15.68 26.62 13.02
C LYS A 6 15.22 25.76 11.85
N ILE A 7 15.20 26.33 10.64
CA ILE A 7 15.04 25.55 9.41
C ILE A 7 16.30 24.69 9.31
N LYS A 8 16.12 23.37 9.41
CA LYS A 8 17.20 22.40 9.24
C LYS A 8 17.78 22.51 7.84
N THR A 9 19.11 22.55 7.71
CA THR A 9 19.78 22.67 6.40
C THR A 9 19.63 21.38 5.59
N LEU A 10 19.74 21.48 4.26
CA LEU A 10 19.67 20.30 3.36
C LEU A 10 20.66 19.20 3.74
N ASN A 11 21.88 19.57 4.13
CA ASN A 11 22.91 18.62 4.51
C ASN A 11 22.60 17.90 5.83
N GLU A 12 22.12 18.62 6.84
CA GLU A 12 21.68 18.03 8.12
C GLU A 12 20.49 17.10 7.92
N SER A 13 19.50 17.51 7.11
CA SER A 13 18.32 16.69 6.80
C SER A 13 18.70 15.40 6.09
N ARG A 14 19.57 15.50 5.08
CA ARG A 14 20.06 14.34 4.33
C ARG A 14 20.79 13.34 5.23
N GLN A 15 21.67 13.81 6.11
CA GLN A 15 22.42 12.96 7.03
C GLN A 15 21.50 12.25 8.03
N GLU A 16 20.52 12.96 8.60
CA GLU A 16 19.58 12.36 9.55
C GLU A 16 18.61 11.38 8.89
N TRP A 17 18.08 11.72 7.71
CA TRP A 17 17.06 10.91 7.05
C TRP A 17 17.65 9.73 6.25
N GLY A 18 18.97 9.76 5.98
CA GLY A 18 19.66 8.75 5.18
C GLY A 18 19.22 8.75 3.70
N LEU A 19 18.65 9.86 3.21
CA LEU A 19 18.13 9.96 1.85
C LEU A 19 19.17 10.44 0.84
N SER A 20 18.84 10.29 -0.45
CA SER A 20 19.59 10.93 -1.52
C SER A 20 19.48 12.47 -1.44
N LEU A 21 20.43 13.18 -2.07
CA LEU A 21 20.36 14.64 -2.19
C LEU A 21 19.05 15.08 -2.86
N LYS A 22 18.65 14.37 -3.93
CA LYS A 22 17.45 14.65 -4.71
C LYS A 22 16.18 14.52 -3.87
N ASP A 23 16.03 13.42 -3.14
CA ASP A 23 14.82 13.17 -2.34
C ASP A 23 14.74 14.13 -1.15
N SER A 24 15.88 14.40 -0.50
CA SER A 24 15.97 15.38 0.59
C SER A 24 15.60 16.78 0.12
N SER A 25 16.12 17.21 -1.05
CA SER A 25 15.83 18.52 -1.63
C SER A 25 14.34 18.65 -1.93
N PHE A 26 13.74 17.63 -2.55
CA PHE A 26 12.31 17.63 -2.86
C PHE A 26 11.45 17.84 -1.60
N ILE A 27 11.71 17.08 -0.53
CA ILE A 27 10.92 17.19 0.72
C ILE A 27 11.05 18.59 1.33
N ILE A 28 12.25 19.16 1.33
CA ILE A 28 12.51 20.51 1.86
C ILE A 28 11.84 21.58 1.00
N GLU A 29 11.98 21.51 -0.33
CA GLU A 29 11.40 22.47 -1.28
C GLU A 29 9.87 22.47 -1.23
N GLN A 30 9.25 21.32 -0.93
CA GLN A 30 7.81 21.22 -0.71
C GLN A 30 7.37 21.70 0.68
N GLY A 31 8.29 22.13 1.54
CA GLY A 31 7.99 22.59 2.90
C GLY A 31 7.56 21.47 3.85
N LEU A 32 7.92 20.21 3.55
CA LEU A 32 7.44 19.03 4.27
C LEU A 32 8.41 18.56 5.36
N THR A 33 9.49 19.31 5.64
CA THR A 33 10.56 18.94 6.57
C THR A 33 10.05 18.50 7.95
N GLU A 34 9.17 19.30 8.56
CA GLU A 34 8.69 19.00 9.92
C GLU A 34 7.77 17.78 9.95
N ILE A 35 6.80 17.71 9.03
CA ILE A 35 5.84 16.60 8.96
C ILE A 35 6.54 15.30 8.59
N TYR A 36 7.51 15.34 7.67
CA TYR A 36 8.31 14.19 7.27
C TYR A 36 9.18 13.69 8.42
N SER A 37 9.88 14.58 9.13
CA SER A 37 10.73 14.19 10.27
C SER A 37 9.93 13.48 11.37
N LYS A 38 8.67 13.89 11.59
CA LYS A 38 7.76 13.21 12.53
C LYS A 38 7.29 11.86 11.97
N ALA A 39 6.98 11.78 10.67
CA ALA A 39 6.48 10.56 10.04
C ALA A 39 7.50 9.40 10.05
N ILE A 40 8.80 9.70 10.03
CA ILE A 40 9.86 8.67 9.99
C ILE A 40 10.29 8.13 11.36
N ILE A 41 9.82 8.69 12.48
CA ILE A 41 10.29 8.30 13.83
C ILE A 41 10.17 6.79 14.06
N ASN A 42 9.10 6.17 13.54
CA ASN A 42 8.84 4.73 13.67
C ASN A 42 8.70 4.03 12.32
N GLN A 43 9.15 4.65 11.23
CA GLN A 43 8.91 4.17 9.87
C GLN A 43 10.19 4.20 9.02
N ASN A 44 10.22 3.41 7.95
CA ASN A 44 11.34 3.42 7.02
C ASN A 44 11.40 4.78 6.29
N SER A 45 12.49 5.52 6.48
CA SER A 45 12.63 6.87 5.92
C SER A 45 12.53 6.89 4.39
N GLN A 46 13.15 5.93 3.70
CA GLN A 46 13.11 5.83 2.24
C GLN A 46 11.70 5.50 1.74
N GLU A 47 10.98 4.62 2.42
CA GLU A 47 9.59 4.29 2.07
C GLU A 47 8.67 5.50 2.22
N ILE A 48 8.74 6.20 3.35
CA ILE A 48 7.96 7.43 3.56
C ILE A 48 8.33 8.49 2.52
N ALA A 49 9.62 8.64 2.19
CA ALA A 49 10.05 9.59 1.16
C ALA A 49 9.43 9.24 -0.19
N ASN A 50 9.44 7.95 -0.56
CA ASN A 50 8.81 7.48 -1.78
C ASN A 50 7.30 7.80 -1.82
N TRP A 51 6.58 7.69 -0.70
CA TRP A 51 5.17 8.08 -0.62
C TRP A 51 4.99 9.59 -0.82
N TYR A 52 5.72 10.40 -0.05
CA TYR A 52 5.66 11.86 -0.14
C TYR A 52 6.00 12.37 -1.56
N ILE A 53 7.01 11.78 -2.21
CA ILE A 53 7.44 12.18 -3.55
C ILE A 53 6.39 11.81 -4.59
N ASN A 54 5.89 10.57 -4.59
CA ASN A 54 5.12 10.03 -5.70
C ASN A 54 3.60 10.17 -5.55
N GLU A 55 3.08 10.41 -4.35
CA GLU A 55 1.62 10.43 -4.10
C GLU A 55 1.21 11.75 -3.44
N PRO A 56 0.80 12.78 -4.23
CA PRO A 56 0.43 14.09 -3.68
C PRO A 56 -0.70 14.06 -2.65
N ILE A 57 -1.65 13.12 -2.79
CA ILE A 57 -2.76 12.95 -1.83
C ILE A 57 -2.23 12.54 -0.44
N PHE A 58 -1.19 11.70 -0.41
CA PHE A 58 -0.58 11.22 0.83
C PHE A 58 -0.07 12.37 1.72
N ARG A 59 0.39 13.47 1.11
CA ARG A 59 0.92 14.65 1.84
C ARG A 59 -0.13 15.34 2.70
N LYS A 60 -1.42 15.13 2.41
CA LYS A 60 -2.54 15.69 3.19
C LYS A 60 -2.92 14.82 4.38
N LEU A 61 -2.43 13.58 4.44
CA LEU A 61 -2.77 12.66 5.49
C LEU A 61 -2.11 13.08 6.81
N PRO A 62 -2.85 13.16 7.93
CA PRO A 62 -2.23 13.42 9.22
C PRO A 62 -1.28 12.29 9.60
N ILE A 63 -0.21 12.62 10.32
CA ILE A 63 0.88 11.68 10.66
C ILE A 63 0.34 10.42 11.36
N ASP A 64 -0.61 10.57 12.28
CA ASP A 64 -1.18 9.46 13.06
C ASP A 64 -1.91 8.41 12.20
N TYR A 65 -2.16 8.72 10.93
CA TYR A 65 -2.84 7.86 9.97
C TYR A 65 -1.89 7.26 8.93
N ILE A 66 -0.63 7.69 8.87
CA ILE A 66 0.36 7.20 7.91
C ILE A 66 0.60 5.69 8.06
N GLU A 67 0.78 5.21 9.28
CA GLU A 67 1.03 3.78 9.55
C GLU A 67 -0.11 2.89 9.02
N LYS A 68 -1.36 3.39 9.12
CA LYS A 68 -2.54 2.65 8.67
C LYS A 68 -2.58 2.45 7.16
N ILE A 69 -1.97 3.35 6.37
CA ILE A 69 -2.00 3.25 4.91
C ILE A 69 -0.80 2.50 4.36
N ILE A 70 0.40 2.70 4.92
CA ILE A 70 1.64 2.10 4.40
C ILE A 70 1.71 0.58 4.61
N LYS A 71 0.93 0.04 5.57
CA LYS A 71 0.79 -1.41 5.76
C LYS A 71 0.10 -2.11 4.58
N PHE A 72 -0.62 -1.37 3.73
CA PHE A 72 -1.28 -1.93 2.56
C PHE A 72 -0.34 -1.99 1.36
N PRO A 73 -0.53 -2.95 0.44
CA PRO A 73 0.13 -2.89 -0.86
C PRO A 73 -0.13 -1.56 -1.56
N LYS A 74 0.88 -0.99 -2.22
CA LYS A 74 0.83 0.35 -2.83
C LYS A 74 -0.40 0.57 -3.73
N SER A 75 -0.81 -0.45 -4.48
CA SER A 75 -1.98 -0.40 -5.35
C SER A 75 -3.32 -0.27 -4.61
N ILE A 76 -3.40 -0.74 -3.37
CA ILE A 76 -4.59 -0.62 -2.51
C ILE A 76 -4.56 0.67 -1.71
N ALA A 77 -3.40 0.99 -1.14
CA ALA A 77 -3.18 2.28 -0.50
C ALA A 77 -3.54 3.43 -1.44
N LYS A 78 -3.15 3.37 -2.71
CA LYS A 78 -3.55 4.37 -3.72
C LYS A 78 -5.06 4.50 -3.88
N LYS A 79 -5.79 3.38 -4.00
CA LYS A 79 -7.26 3.38 -4.08
C LYS A 79 -7.94 3.93 -2.83
N ILE A 80 -7.36 3.66 -1.65
CA ILE A 80 -7.85 4.20 -0.38
C ILE A 80 -7.70 5.72 -0.37
N LEU A 81 -6.51 6.22 -0.77
CA LEU A 81 -6.24 7.67 -0.85
C LEU A 81 -7.12 8.37 -1.89
N GLU A 82 -7.33 7.76 -3.06
CA GLU A 82 -8.23 8.28 -4.11
C GLU A 82 -9.67 8.40 -3.59
N LYS A 83 -10.22 7.34 -2.99
CA LYS A 83 -11.55 7.39 -2.36
C LYS A 83 -11.64 8.43 -1.24
N TRP A 84 -10.62 8.54 -0.41
CA TRP A 84 -10.58 9.54 0.65
C TRP A 84 -10.56 10.97 0.08
N SER A 85 -9.90 11.17 -1.06
CA SER A 85 -9.92 12.44 -1.79
C SER A 85 -11.30 12.78 -2.38
N GLU A 86 -12.05 11.78 -2.85
CA GLU A 86 -13.44 11.96 -3.32
C GLU A 86 -14.37 12.38 -2.18
N GLU A 87 -14.08 11.93 -0.96
CA GLU A 87 -14.77 12.29 0.28
C GLU A 87 -14.18 13.56 0.95
N ASN A 88 -13.58 14.45 0.17
CA ASN A 88 -13.04 15.76 0.58
C ASN A 88 -12.01 15.71 1.74
N PHE A 89 -11.27 14.62 1.88
CA PHE A 89 -10.27 14.42 2.93
C PHE A 89 -10.83 14.37 4.37
N GLU A 90 -12.12 14.04 4.54
CA GLU A 90 -12.72 13.85 5.87
C GLU A 90 -12.09 12.66 6.63
N LEU A 91 -11.69 12.84 7.89
CA LEU A 91 -11.02 11.76 8.63
C LEU A 91 -11.98 10.60 8.99
N ASN A 92 -13.26 10.91 9.21
CA ASN A 92 -14.27 9.89 9.46
C ASN A 92 -14.48 8.99 8.24
N SER A 93 -14.41 9.55 7.02
CA SER A 93 -14.50 8.75 5.80
C SER A 93 -13.25 7.90 5.59
N TYR A 94 -12.06 8.41 5.92
CA TYR A 94 -10.83 7.64 5.88
C TYR A 94 -10.90 6.37 6.74
N GLU A 95 -11.30 6.48 8.01
CA GLU A 95 -11.42 5.32 8.91
C GLU A 95 -12.42 4.29 8.38
N LYS A 96 -13.57 4.77 7.87
CA LYS A 96 -14.57 3.92 7.24
C LYS A 96 -13.97 3.19 6.04
N ILE A 97 -13.32 3.90 5.12
CA ILE A 97 -12.68 3.30 3.93
C ILE A 97 -11.65 2.26 4.36
N ILE A 98 -10.72 2.59 5.26
CA ILE A 98 -9.72 1.64 5.78
C ILE A 98 -10.39 0.39 6.34
N SER A 99 -11.48 0.53 7.10
CA SER A 99 -12.21 -0.61 7.65
C SER A 99 -12.77 -1.53 6.56
N GLU A 100 -13.24 -0.99 5.43
CA GLU A 100 -13.74 -1.77 4.29
C GLU A 100 -12.65 -2.60 3.57
N TYR A 101 -11.39 -2.21 3.72
CA TYR A 101 -10.22 -2.94 3.21
C TYR A 101 -9.54 -3.81 4.27
N THR A 102 -9.82 -3.56 5.56
CA THR A 102 -9.28 -4.35 6.68
C THR A 102 -10.22 -5.49 7.08
N GLN A 103 -11.52 -5.37 6.83
CA GLN A 103 -12.47 -6.47 7.02
C GLN A 103 -12.06 -7.61 6.11
N SER A 104 -11.48 -8.65 6.71
CA SER A 104 -11.05 -9.86 6.02
C SER A 104 -12.26 -10.41 5.27
N LYS A 105 -12.26 -10.29 3.96
CA LYS A 105 -13.00 -11.25 3.17
C LYS A 105 -12.27 -12.56 3.36
N ASP A 106 -12.96 -13.59 3.81
CA ASP A 106 -12.42 -14.94 3.95
C ASP A 106 -11.71 -15.30 2.64
N LEU A 107 -10.37 -15.22 2.68
CA LEU A 107 -9.52 -15.36 1.51
C LEU A 107 -9.68 -16.75 0.92
N ASP A 108 -9.89 -17.76 1.77
CA ASP A 108 -10.18 -19.12 1.36
C ASP A 108 -11.51 -19.19 0.60
N SER A 109 -12.55 -18.49 1.08
CA SER A 109 -13.83 -18.41 0.37
C SER A 109 -13.70 -17.72 -0.99
N ILE A 110 -12.92 -16.63 -1.09
CA ILE A 110 -12.65 -15.96 -2.37
C ILE A 110 -11.89 -16.91 -3.31
N ILE A 111 -10.82 -17.55 -2.84
CA ILE A 111 -10.02 -18.47 -3.64
C ILE A 111 -10.89 -19.62 -4.16
N LYS A 112 -11.69 -20.24 -3.29
CA LYS A 112 -12.62 -21.31 -3.67
C LYS A 112 -13.62 -20.84 -4.71
N LYS A 113 -14.20 -19.65 -4.54
CA LYS A 113 -15.14 -19.06 -5.50
C LYS A 113 -14.48 -18.80 -6.84
N VAL A 114 -13.33 -18.13 -6.87
CA VAL A 114 -12.60 -17.81 -8.11
C VAL A 114 -12.19 -19.09 -8.83
N ILE A 115 -11.67 -20.09 -8.14
CA ILE A 115 -11.35 -21.39 -8.76
C ILE A 115 -12.63 -22.05 -9.30
N LYS A 116 -13.73 -22.01 -8.53
CA LYS A 116 -15.02 -22.59 -8.92
C LYS A 116 -15.56 -21.99 -10.22
N GLU A 117 -15.48 -20.67 -10.36
CA GLU A 117 -15.93 -19.92 -11.54
C GLU A 117 -14.98 -20.03 -12.75
N ASN A 118 -13.76 -20.53 -12.54
CA ASN A 118 -12.70 -20.56 -13.56
C ASN A 118 -12.13 -21.96 -13.78
N GLN A 119 -13.01 -22.97 -13.87
CA GLN A 119 -12.61 -24.38 -14.03
C GLN A 119 -11.66 -24.62 -15.20
N LYS A 120 -11.84 -23.90 -16.32
CA LYS A 120 -10.94 -24.02 -17.48
C LYS A 120 -9.50 -23.66 -17.14
N ILE A 121 -9.30 -22.60 -16.36
CA ILE A 121 -7.97 -22.16 -15.93
C ILE A 121 -7.35 -23.17 -14.94
N LYS A 122 -8.17 -23.75 -14.06
CA LYS A 122 -7.76 -24.87 -13.20
C LYS A 122 -7.29 -26.07 -14.03
N GLN A 123 -8.06 -26.48 -15.04
CA GLN A 123 -7.71 -27.60 -15.91
C GLN A 123 -6.43 -27.34 -16.71
N ASP A 124 -6.28 -26.14 -17.29
CA ASP A 124 -5.06 -25.74 -18.00
C ASP A 124 -3.82 -25.85 -17.10
N TYR A 125 -3.92 -25.41 -15.84
CA TYR A 125 -2.84 -25.56 -14.85
C TYR A 125 -2.52 -27.03 -14.56
N LEU A 126 -3.53 -27.87 -14.31
CA LEU A 126 -3.37 -29.30 -14.06
C LEU A 126 -2.78 -30.06 -15.25
N ASN A 127 -3.03 -29.58 -16.47
CA ASN A 127 -2.44 -30.09 -17.71
C ASN A 127 -1.01 -29.57 -17.96
N GLY A 128 -0.39 -28.90 -16.99
CA GLY A 128 1.01 -28.45 -17.04
C GLY A 128 1.22 -27.01 -17.52
N LYS A 129 0.17 -26.25 -17.85
CA LYS A 129 0.29 -24.83 -18.22
C LYS A 129 0.33 -23.95 -16.97
N THR A 130 1.47 -23.98 -16.27
CA THR A 130 1.61 -23.35 -14.95
C THR A 130 1.38 -21.83 -14.96
N GLU A 131 1.56 -21.17 -16.10
CA GLU A 131 1.33 -19.73 -16.29
C GLU A 131 -0.14 -19.35 -16.08
N ALA A 132 -1.07 -20.29 -16.31
CA ALA A 132 -2.51 -20.11 -16.15
C ALA A 132 -2.89 -19.68 -14.72
N ALA A 133 -2.11 -20.07 -13.70
CA ALA A 133 -2.33 -19.66 -12.32
C ALA A 133 -2.23 -18.14 -12.11
N SER A 134 -1.47 -17.43 -12.94
CA SER A 134 -1.32 -15.97 -12.88
C SER A 134 -2.66 -15.24 -13.05
N ALA A 135 -3.55 -15.78 -13.90
CA ALA A 135 -4.88 -15.22 -14.09
C ALA A 135 -5.79 -15.39 -12.85
N LEU A 136 -5.69 -16.54 -12.15
CA LEU A 136 -6.42 -16.76 -10.90
C LEU A 136 -5.92 -15.82 -9.80
N ILE A 137 -4.60 -15.65 -9.70
CA ILE A 137 -3.98 -14.71 -8.75
C ILE A 137 -4.51 -13.29 -8.97
N GLY A 138 -4.54 -12.81 -10.22
CA GLY A 138 -5.09 -11.49 -10.54
C GLY A 138 -6.57 -11.33 -10.16
N LYS A 139 -7.39 -12.38 -10.37
CA LYS A 139 -8.81 -12.38 -9.99
C LYS A 139 -9.00 -12.35 -8.48
N VAL A 140 -8.29 -13.19 -7.73
CA VAL A 140 -8.35 -13.22 -6.26
C VAL A 140 -7.87 -11.91 -5.68
N LEU A 141 -6.77 -11.33 -6.19
CA LEU A 141 -6.30 -10.01 -5.76
C LEU A 141 -7.35 -8.92 -5.99
N LYS A 142 -8.06 -8.96 -7.11
CA LYS A 142 -9.14 -8.00 -7.37
C LYS A 142 -10.30 -8.17 -6.39
N GLU A 143 -10.73 -9.40 -6.13
CA GLU A 143 -11.91 -9.69 -5.30
C GLU A 143 -11.64 -9.53 -3.78
N SER A 144 -10.42 -9.87 -3.34
CA SER A 144 -9.91 -9.63 -1.98
C SER A 144 -9.60 -8.17 -1.69
N LYS A 145 -9.71 -7.28 -2.69
CA LYS A 145 -9.31 -5.87 -2.62
C LYS A 145 -7.81 -5.70 -2.28
N GLY A 146 -6.98 -6.50 -2.93
CA GLY A 146 -5.51 -6.44 -3.00
C GLY A 146 -4.81 -6.89 -1.74
N GLU A 147 -5.17 -8.11 -1.33
CA GLU A 147 -4.42 -8.90 -0.39
C GLU A 147 -2.96 -9.12 -0.83
N ASP A 148 -2.09 -9.57 0.07
CA ASP A 148 -0.69 -9.82 -0.26
C ASP A 148 -0.54 -10.82 -1.44
N PRO A 149 0.10 -10.42 -2.57
CA PRO A 149 0.29 -11.28 -3.72
C PRO A 149 1.03 -12.59 -3.42
N GLN A 150 1.98 -12.59 -2.48
CA GLN A 150 2.74 -13.80 -2.13
C GLN A 150 1.87 -14.79 -1.36
N ASN A 151 1.09 -14.30 -0.39
CA ASN A 151 0.10 -15.09 0.33
C ASN A 151 -0.95 -15.67 -0.62
N VAL A 152 -1.55 -14.84 -1.48
CA VAL A 152 -2.55 -15.27 -2.48
C VAL A 152 -1.99 -16.35 -3.41
N LYS A 153 -0.78 -16.14 -3.95
CA LYS A 153 -0.13 -17.12 -4.83
C LYS A 153 0.07 -18.45 -4.11
N THR A 154 0.58 -18.42 -2.88
CA THR A 154 0.83 -19.63 -2.07
C THR A 154 -0.45 -20.42 -1.86
N LEU A 155 -1.54 -19.77 -1.45
CA LEU A 155 -2.82 -20.41 -1.18
C LEU A 155 -3.50 -20.95 -2.44
N ILE A 156 -3.46 -20.21 -3.56
CA ILE A 156 -3.99 -20.70 -4.84
C ILE A 156 -3.24 -21.95 -5.29
N LEU A 157 -1.91 -21.92 -5.26
CA LEU A 157 -1.09 -23.07 -5.69
C LEU A 157 -1.34 -24.29 -4.80
N LYS A 158 -1.54 -24.10 -3.49
CA LYS A 158 -1.93 -25.17 -2.57
C LYS A 158 -3.29 -25.75 -2.94
N CYS A 159 -4.33 -24.92 -3.10
CA CYS A 159 -5.67 -25.35 -3.50
C CYS A 159 -5.73 -26.10 -4.84
N LEU A 160 -4.88 -25.72 -5.80
CA LEU A 160 -4.80 -26.39 -7.10
C LEU A 160 -4.14 -27.77 -7.00
N LYS A 161 -3.12 -27.93 -6.15
CA LYS A 161 -2.40 -29.19 -5.92
C LYS A 161 -3.18 -30.18 -5.06
N ASP A 162 -3.92 -29.70 -4.06
CA ASP A 162 -4.75 -30.52 -3.19
C ASP A 162 -6.01 -31.10 -3.90
N SER A 163 -6.25 -30.69 -5.16
CA SER A 163 -7.31 -31.22 -6.02
C SER A 163 -6.86 -32.37 -6.95
N VAL A 164 -5.65 -32.90 -6.75
CA VAL A 164 -5.04 -34.01 -7.54
C VAL A 164 -5.06 -35.30 -6.73
#